data_AF-A0A920Q4E3-F1
#
_entry.id   AF-A0A920Q4E3-F1
#
_cell.length_a   1.000
_cell.length_b   1.000
_cell.length_c   1.000
_cell.angle_alpha   90.00
_cell.angle_beta   90.00
_cell.angle_gamma   90.00
#
_symmetry.space_group_name_H-M   'P 1'
#
loop_
_entity.id
_entity.type
_entity.pdbx_description
1 polymer ?
#
loop_
_entity_poly.entity_id
_entity_poly.type
_entity_poly.pdbx_seq_one_letter_code
_entity_poly.pdbx_strand_id
1 'polypeptide(L)'
;MTRSGVGTADVGSEVPVDLSRESRPRGPSWEVLDDFERFSQVDDVFNRAFWDPEIATDEARRFFGSYREQLLEWRNAAGFGQRDYAIRNAAWHVVGVFSEMYDADDLRDGFLSPLSQLRDGPDERFDLGSPGDASATVKQVATVFGADLVGICANDDRWLYSERYARRAKRVARWVWTRTWTMSSWWARPWTTIWSTPCPRRCRVRPPGSGTRRT
;
A
#
# COMPACT_ATOMS: atom_id res chain seq x y z
N MET A 1 39.87 20.77 47.40
CA MET A 1 38.49 20.26 47.51
C MET A 1 37.61 21.13 46.61
N THR A 2 37.58 20.82 45.32
CA THR A 2 36.85 21.57 44.29
C THR A 2 35.43 21.01 44.18
N ARG A 3 34.42 21.86 44.40
CA ARG A 3 33.00 21.52 44.20
C ARG A 3 32.71 21.53 42.70
N SER A 4 32.39 20.38 42.14
CA SER A 4 31.81 20.26 40.81
C SER A 4 30.36 20.75 40.83
N GLY A 5 30.05 21.72 39.98
CA GLY A 5 28.68 22.20 39.76
C GLY A 5 27.86 21.13 39.04
N VAL A 6 26.69 20.83 39.59
CA VAL A 6 25.66 20.00 38.96
C VAL A 6 25.01 20.84 37.87
N GLY A 7 25.18 20.43 36.61
CA GLY A 7 24.43 20.99 35.49
C GLY A 7 22.97 20.57 35.60
N THR A 8 22.08 21.55 35.62
CA THR A 8 20.63 21.34 35.49
C THR A 8 20.33 20.97 34.04
N ALA A 9 19.90 19.72 33.82
CA ALA A 9 19.36 19.31 32.53
C ALA A 9 18.07 20.08 32.26
N ASP A 10 17.98 20.66 31.07
CA ASP A 10 16.78 21.31 30.54
C ASP A 10 15.69 20.25 30.37
N VAL A 11 14.72 20.25 31.29
CA VAL A 11 13.53 19.40 31.21
C VAL A 11 12.69 19.99 30.10
N GLY A 12 12.78 19.38 28.91
CA GLY A 12 12.05 19.80 27.72
C GLY A 12 10.59 20.11 28.06
N SER A 13 10.16 21.33 27.73
CA SER A 13 8.79 21.77 27.95
C SER A 13 7.84 20.86 27.15
N GLU A 14 7.09 20.00 27.84
CA GLU A 14 5.96 19.32 27.22
C GLU A 14 4.93 20.37 26.85
N VAL A 15 4.81 20.65 25.55
CA VAL A 15 3.74 21.50 25.03
C VAL A 15 2.44 20.70 25.15
N PRO A 16 1.44 21.16 25.94
CA PRO A 16 0.17 20.46 26.03
C PRO A 16 -0.52 20.51 24.66
N VAL A 17 -0.66 19.37 24.00
CA VAL A 17 -1.41 19.29 22.75
C VAL A 17 -2.89 19.21 23.10
N ASP A 18 -3.60 20.32 22.94
CA ASP A 18 -5.07 20.33 23.04
C ASP A 18 -5.66 19.46 21.93
N LEU A 19 -6.29 18.34 22.32
CA LEU A 19 -6.94 17.39 21.41
C LEU A 19 -8.39 17.76 21.06
N SER A 20 -8.86 18.93 21.49
CA SER A 20 -10.19 19.42 21.14
C SER A 20 -10.40 19.45 19.61
N ARG A 21 -11.63 19.20 19.16
CA ARG A 21 -11.96 19.21 17.73
C ARG A 21 -11.75 20.58 17.08
N GLU A 22 -11.76 21.65 17.87
CA GLU A 22 -11.62 23.04 17.41
C GLU A 22 -10.16 23.47 17.27
N SER A 23 -9.22 22.87 18.01
CA SER A 23 -7.79 23.21 17.97
C SER A 23 -7.02 22.49 16.87
N ARG A 24 -7.56 21.43 16.25
CA ARG A 24 -6.82 20.66 15.25
C ARG A 24 -6.60 21.47 13.97
N PRO A 25 -5.36 21.51 13.44
CA PRO A 25 -5.09 22.14 12.15
C PRO A 25 -6.05 21.60 11.10
N ARG A 26 -6.72 22.50 10.35
CA ARG A 26 -7.51 22.14 9.18
C ARG A 26 -6.56 21.85 8.03
N GLY A 27 -5.99 20.66 8.03
CA GLY A 27 -5.02 20.24 7.03
C GLY A 27 -4.28 18.99 7.49
N PRO A 28 -3.57 18.34 6.57
CA PRO A 28 -2.68 17.27 6.97
C PRO A 28 -1.61 17.78 7.95
N SER A 29 -1.21 16.94 8.90
CA SER A 29 -0.07 17.20 9.79
C SER A 29 1.28 16.97 9.10
N TRP A 30 1.30 17.03 7.76
CA TRP A 30 2.46 16.80 6.91
C TRP A 30 2.53 17.88 5.83
N GLU A 31 3.74 18.13 5.36
CA GLU A 31 4.02 18.97 4.19
C GLU A 31 4.55 18.10 3.04
N VAL A 32 4.33 18.55 1.81
CA VAL A 32 4.88 17.91 0.61
C VAL A 32 5.93 18.87 0.05
N LEU A 33 7.15 18.36 -0.05
CA LEU A 33 8.29 19.09 -0.59
C LEU A 33 8.22 19.15 -2.13
N ASP A 34 8.92 20.12 -2.71
CA ASP A 34 8.93 20.34 -4.16
C ASP A 34 9.58 19.18 -4.94
N ASP A 35 10.44 18.41 -4.30
CA ASP A 35 11.15 17.24 -4.83
C ASP A 35 10.44 15.92 -4.53
N PHE A 36 9.21 15.96 -4.00
CA PHE A 36 8.47 14.75 -3.69
C PHE A 36 8.15 13.95 -4.96
N GLU A 37 8.53 12.67 -4.94
CA GLU A 37 8.17 11.69 -5.96
C GLU A 37 7.33 10.57 -5.36
N ARG A 38 6.43 10.01 -6.19
CA ARG A 38 5.62 8.85 -5.79
C ARG A 38 6.53 7.65 -5.54
N PHE A 39 6.36 7.02 -4.38
CA PHE A 39 7.16 5.86 -3.98
C PHE A 39 6.93 4.66 -4.90
N SER A 40 7.98 3.96 -5.31
CA SER A 40 7.86 2.72 -6.08
C SER A 40 7.69 1.53 -5.14
N GLN A 41 6.68 0.69 -5.37
CA GLN A 41 6.42 -0.46 -4.50
C GLN A 41 7.60 -1.45 -4.46
N VAL A 42 8.46 -1.49 -5.49
CA VAL A 42 9.66 -2.35 -5.48
C VAL A 42 10.65 -1.97 -4.38
N ASP A 43 10.63 -0.72 -3.94
CA ASP A 43 11.58 -0.14 -2.99
C ASP A 43 11.12 -0.27 -1.53
N ASP A 44 9.91 -0.78 -1.26
CA ASP A 44 9.54 -1.10 0.12
C ASP A 44 10.43 -2.21 0.68
N VAL A 45 10.65 -2.18 2.00
CA VAL A 45 11.60 -3.08 2.66
C VAL A 45 11.25 -4.55 2.48
N PHE A 46 9.96 -4.90 2.38
CA PHE A 46 9.53 -6.27 2.19
C PHE A 46 9.83 -6.76 0.78
N ASN A 47 9.72 -5.90 -0.23
CA ASN A 47 10.05 -6.23 -1.61
C ASN A 47 11.55 -6.20 -1.87
N ARG A 48 12.28 -5.23 -1.32
CA ARG A 48 13.76 -5.16 -1.38
C ARG A 48 14.43 -6.43 -0.86
N ALA A 49 13.86 -7.06 0.16
CA ALA A 49 14.37 -8.35 0.68
C ALA A 49 14.39 -9.51 -0.35
N PHE A 50 13.80 -9.34 -1.54
CA PHE A 50 13.81 -10.34 -2.62
C PHE A 50 14.76 -10.02 -3.78
N TRP A 51 15.27 -8.79 -3.90
CA TRP A 51 16.08 -8.36 -5.05
C TRP A 51 17.30 -7.50 -4.70
N ASP A 52 17.24 -6.73 -3.63
CA ASP A 52 18.31 -5.83 -3.22
C ASP A 52 19.37 -6.60 -2.44
N PRO A 53 20.62 -6.71 -2.91
CA PRO A 53 21.67 -7.46 -2.22
C PRO A 53 22.02 -6.90 -0.83
N GLU A 54 21.75 -5.63 -0.55
CA GLU A 54 21.98 -5.04 0.78
C GLU A 54 20.96 -5.55 1.81
N ILE A 55 19.74 -5.85 1.38
CA ILE A 55 18.61 -6.23 2.25
C ILE A 55 18.33 -7.73 2.19
N ALA A 56 18.51 -8.36 1.03
CA ALA A 56 18.27 -9.77 0.78
C ALA A 56 19.40 -10.64 1.36
N THR A 57 19.64 -10.54 2.66
CA THR A 57 20.58 -11.39 3.40
C THR A 57 20.02 -12.80 3.62
N ASP A 58 20.84 -13.72 4.10
CA ASP A 58 20.39 -15.07 4.42
C ASP A 58 19.39 -15.07 5.59
N GLU A 59 19.52 -14.14 6.52
CA GLU A 59 18.57 -13.93 7.62
C GLU A 59 17.22 -13.45 7.09
N ALA A 60 17.20 -12.49 6.15
CA ALA A 60 15.98 -12.04 5.51
C ALA A 60 15.28 -13.20 4.77
N ARG A 61 16.04 -13.99 4.01
CA ARG A 61 15.52 -15.19 3.33
C ARG A 61 14.93 -16.20 4.32
N ARG A 62 15.62 -16.49 5.42
CA ARG A 62 15.12 -17.38 6.50
C ARG A 62 13.85 -16.83 7.15
N PHE A 63 13.80 -15.53 7.41
CA PHE A 63 12.61 -14.88 7.98
C PHE A 63 11.39 -15.07 7.07
N PHE A 64 11.49 -14.75 5.78
CA PHE A 64 10.37 -14.93 4.85
C PHE A 64 10.04 -16.40 4.58
N GLY A 65 11.04 -17.29 4.57
CA GLY A 65 10.84 -18.74 4.47
C GLY A 65 9.99 -19.29 5.63
N SER A 66 10.20 -18.79 6.85
CA SER A 66 9.48 -19.24 8.06
C SER A 66 7.96 -19.01 8.06
N TYR A 67 7.44 -18.20 7.14
CA TYR A 67 5.99 -18.02 6.96
C TYR A 67 5.36 -19.10 6.08
N ARG A 68 6.15 -19.78 5.24
CA ARG A 68 5.68 -20.76 4.25
C ARG A 68 6.08 -22.18 4.59
N GLU A 69 7.24 -22.33 5.19
CA GLU A 69 7.80 -23.62 5.55
C GLU A 69 7.30 -24.05 6.93
N GLN A 70 7.08 -25.35 7.09
CA GLN A 70 6.80 -25.90 8.41
C GLN A 70 8.03 -25.71 9.29
N LEU A 71 7.81 -25.24 10.51
CA LEU A 71 8.88 -25.24 11.50
C LEU A 71 9.23 -26.66 11.87
N LEU A 72 10.47 -27.03 11.61
CA LEU A 72 11.03 -28.33 11.95
C LEU A 72 11.55 -28.34 13.40
N GLU A 73 11.84 -27.17 13.96
CA GLU A 73 12.39 -27.00 15.31
C GLU A 73 11.58 -25.97 16.10
N TRP A 74 11.35 -26.26 17.38
CA TRP A 74 10.61 -25.41 18.31
C TRP A 74 11.57 -24.70 19.25
N ARG A 75 11.42 -23.39 19.40
CA ARG A 75 12.18 -22.65 20.42
C ARG A 75 11.61 -23.01 21.79
N ASN A 76 12.49 -23.32 22.73
CA ASN A 76 12.11 -23.50 24.13
C ASN A 76 11.94 -22.13 24.82
N ALA A 77 10.92 -21.40 24.40
CA ALA A 77 10.56 -20.08 24.90
C ALA A 77 9.04 -19.90 24.89
N ALA A 78 8.50 -19.23 25.91
CA ALA A 78 7.07 -18.92 25.99
C ALA A 78 6.62 -18.11 24.76
N GLY A 79 5.49 -18.50 24.15
CA GLY A 79 4.96 -17.86 22.94
C GLY A 79 5.54 -18.40 21.62
N PHE A 80 6.43 -19.41 21.66
CA PHE A 80 7.03 -20.02 20.48
C PHE A 80 6.76 -21.54 20.41
N GLY A 81 5.76 -22.02 21.13
CA GLY A 81 5.36 -23.42 21.11
C GLY A 81 4.38 -23.73 19.98
N GLN A 82 4.09 -25.02 19.80
CA GLN A 82 3.19 -25.50 18.75
C GLN A 82 1.80 -24.83 18.78
N ARG A 83 1.23 -24.61 19.96
CA ARG A 83 -0.09 -23.98 20.11
C ARG A 83 -0.08 -22.52 19.66
N ASP A 84 1.00 -21.80 19.96
CA ASP A 84 1.16 -20.40 19.55
C ASP A 84 1.23 -20.29 18.02
N TYR A 85 2.00 -21.19 17.39
CA TYR A 85 2.07 -21.27 15.93
C TYR A 85 0.77 -21.75 15.28
N ALA A 86 0.01 -22.65 15.92
CA ALA A 86 -1.30 -23.06 15.43
C ALA A 86 -2.27 -21.86 15.39
N ILE A 87 -2.31 -21.06 16.46
CA ILE A 87 -3.15 -19.85 16.52
C ILE A 87 -2.67 -18.83 15.48
N ARG A 88 -1.36 -18.58 15.37
CA ARG A 88 -0.78 -17.71 14.34
C ARG A 88 -1.24 -18.15 12.95
N ASN A 89 -1.04 -19.42 12.60
CA ASN A 89 -1.35 -19.93 11.27
C ASN A 89 -2.87 -19.87 10.98
N ALA A 90 -3.71 -20.13 11.99
CA ALA A 90 -5.15 -19.99 11.86
C ALA A 90 -5.57 -18.53 11.61
N ALA A 91 -4.97 -17.57 12.31
CA ALA A 91 -5.25 -16.14 12.14
C ALA A 91 -4.86 -15.62 10.73
N TRP A 92 -3.86 -16.21 10.10
CA TRP A 92 -3.42 -15.86 8.75
C TRP A 92 -4.17 -16.59 7.63
N HIS A 93 -5.15 -17.46 7.94
CA HIS A 93 -5.74 -18.35 6.94
C HIS A 93 -6.43 -17.60 5.78
N VAL A 94 -7.36 -16.69 6.08
CA VAL A 94 -8.15 -15.98 5.06
C VAL A 94 -7.26 -15.13 4.16
N VAL A 95 -6.33 -14.40 4.76
CA VAL A 95 -5.40 -13.54 4.04
C VAL A 95 -4.39 -14.34 3.21
N GLY A 96 -3.97 -15.52 3.70
CA GLY A 96 -3.16 -16.47 2.96
C GLY A 96 -3.84 -16.90 1.66
N VAL A 97 -5.12 -17.26 1.73
CA VAL A 97 -5.93 -17.62 0.54
C VAL A 97 -5.89 -16.50 -0.50
N PHE A 98 -6.21 -15.25 -0.13
CA PHE A 98 -6.20 -14.14 -1.10
C PHE A 98 -4.80 -13.86 -1.67
N SER A 99 -3.78 -13.86 -0.83
CA SER A 99 -2.43 -13.52 -1.26
C SER A 99 -1.76 -14.61 -2.12
N GLU A 100 -2.27 -15.84 -2.13
CA GLU A 100 -1.66 -16.98 -2.83
C GLU A 100 -2.51 -17.54 -3.97
N MET A 101 -3.82 -17.26 -4.01
CA MET A 101 -4.77 -17.78 -5.02
C MET A 101 -4.31 -17.54 -6.46
N TYR A 102 -3.73 -16.36 -6.73
CA TYR A 102 -3.28 -15.94 -8.07
C TYR A 102 -1.76 -15.77 -8.15
N ASP A 103 -0.99 -16.46 -7.29
CA ASP A 103 0.47 -16.37 -7.32
C ASP A 103 1.05 -16.90 -8.65
N ALA A 104 0.33 -17.79 -9.34
CA ALA A 104 0.66 -18.21 -10.70
C ALA A 104 0.79 -17.04 -11.68
N ASP A 105 -0.06 -16.03 -11.51
CA ASP A 105 -0.16 -14.83 -12.35
C ASP A 105 0.65 -13.64 -11.80
N ASP A 106 1.45 -13.86 -10.75
CA ASP A 106 2.22 -12.84 -10.04
C ASP A 106 1.33 -11.73 -9.44
N LEU A 107 0.16 -12.13 -8.95
CA LEU A 107 -0.82 -11.30 -8.26
C LEU A 107 -0.92 -11.73 -6.80
N ARG A 108 -0.94 -10.72 -5.91
CA ARG A 108 -1.08 -10.89 -4.46
C ARG A 108 -2.12 -9.92 -3.93
N ASP A 109 -3.37 -10.34 -4.00
CA ASP A 109 -4.55 -9.54 -3.68
C ASP A 109 -4.47 -8.92 -2.28
N GLY A 110 -4.65 -7.60 -2.20
CA GLY A 110 -4.61 -6.85 -0.95
C GLY A 110 -3.21 -6.53 -0.43
N PHE A 111 -2.14 -7.02 -1.06
CA PHE A 111 -0.75 -6.71 -0.70
C PHE A 111 -0.01 -6.00 -1.84
N LEU A 112 0.28 -6.74 -2.91
CA LEU A 112 1.01 -6.24 -4.08
C LEU A 112 0.09 -6.07 -5.29
N SER A 113 -1.21 -6.28 -5.12
CA SER A 113 -2.19 -6.23 -6.19
C SER A 113 -3.55 -5.79 -5.63
N PRO A 114 -4.41 -5.16 -6.46
CA PRO A 114 -5.79 -4.89 -6.07
C PRO A 114 -6.50 -6.21 -5.73
N LEU A 115 -7.54 -6.14 -4.90
CA LEU A 115 -8.41 -7.29 -4.65
C LEU A 115 -9.12 -7.69 -5.94
N SER A 116 -9.06 -8.97 -6.30
CA SER A 116 -9.82 -9.52 -7.41
C SER A 116 -11.29 -9.65 -7.03
N GLN A 117 -12.17 -9.32 -7.97
CA GLN A 117 -13.60 -9.56 -7.82
C GLN A 117 -13.91 -10.97 -8.32
N LEU A 118 -14.42 -11.82 -7.43
CA LEU A 118 -14.81 -13.20 -7.79
C LEU A 118 -16.06 -13.24 -8.69
N ARG A 119 -16.92 -12.23 -8.58
CA ARG A 119 -18.15 -12.10 -9.35
C ARG A 119 -18.31 -10.65 -9.77
N ASP A 120 -18.81 -10.47 -10.99
CA ASP A 120 -19.21 -9.15 -11.46
C ASP A 120 -20.39 -8.63 -10.63
N GLY A 121 -20.42 -7.30 -10.48
CA GLY A 121 -21.60 -6.62 -9.96
C GLY A 121 -22.74 -6.65 -10.98
N PRO A 122 -23.98 -6.35 -10.56
CA PRO A 122 -25.08 -6.17 -11.49
C PRO A 122 -24.79 -4.99 -12.45
N ASP A 123 -25.32 -5.06 -13.68
CA ASP A 123 -25.24 -3.97 -14.65
C ASP A 123 -26.01 -2.72 -14.19
N GLU A 124 -27.06 -2.94 -13.39
CA GLU A 124 -27.87 -1.88 -12.81
C GLU A 124 -27.07 -1.11 -11.76
N ARG A 125 -26.98 0.21 -11.97
CA ARG A 125 -26.30 1.13 -11.07
C ARG A 125 -27.22 1.49 -9.91
N PHE A 126 -26.72 1.34 -8.70
CA PHE A 126 -27.40 1.84 -7.50
C PHE A 126 -27.28 3.37 -7.42
N ASP A 127 -28.40 4.08 -7.29
CA ASP A 127 -28.39 5.52 -7.03
C ASP A 127 -28.05 5.79 -5.56
N LEU A 128 -26.87 6.37 -5.33
CA LEU A 128 -26.36 6.70 -4.01
C LEU A 128 -26.87 8.06 -3.49
N GLY A 129 -27.66 8.80 -4.27
CA GLY A 129 -28.20 10.09 -3.88
C GLY A 129 -27.12 11.18 -3.78
N SER A 130 -27.20 12.01 -2.74
CA SER A 130 -26.22 13.08 -2.53
C SER A 130 -24.88 12.52 -2.02
N PRO A 131 -23.77 13.28 -2.09
CA PRO A 131 -22.51 12.89 -1.46
C PRO A 131 -22.63 12.59 0.05
N GLY A 132 -23.59 13.23 0.73
CA GLY A 132 -23.90 12.96 2.13
C GLY A 132 -24.51 11.58 2.33
N ASP A 133 -25.49 11.23 1.49
CA ASP A 133 -26.18 9.93 1.52
C ASP A 133 -25.23 8.79 1.14
N ALA A 134 -24.41 9.00 0.11
CA ALA A 134 -23.37 8.07 -0.30
C ALA A 134 -22.36 7.82 0.82
N SER A 135 -21.90 8.88 1.49
CA SER A 135 -20.97 8.83 2.63
C SER A 135 -21.57 8.07 3.81
N ALA A 136 -22.83 8.34 4.16
CA ALA A 136 -23.54 7.62 5.23
C ALA A 136 -23.66 6.13 4.91
N THR A 137 -24.05 5.80 3.69
CA THR A 137 -24.20 4.41 3.21
C THR A 137 -22.88 3.64 3.29
N VAL A 138 -21.80 4.20 2.74
CA VAL A 138 -20.47 3.55 2.76
C VAL A 138 -19.98 3.34 4.18
N LYS A 139 -20.16 4.32 5.08
CA LYS A 139 -19.75 4.19 6.48
C LYS A 139 -20.55 3.13 7.23
N GLN A 140 -21.85 3.06 6.98
CA GLN A 140 -22.70 2.01 7.55
C GLN A 140 -22.24 0.62 7.07
N VAL A 141 -22.02 0.46 5.76
CA VAL A 141 -21.54 -0.80 5.17
C VAL A 141 -20.17 -1.19 5.75
N ALA A 142 -19.22 -0.26 5.85
CA ALA A 142 -17.91 -0.53 6.44
C ALA A 142 -18.00 -1.02 7.90
N THR A 143 -18.88 -0.41 8.70
CA THR A 143 -19.10 -0.80 10.10
C THR A 143 -19.74 -2.19 10.19
N VAL A 144 -20.69 -2.50 9.31
CA VAL A 144 -21.31 -3.85 9.21
C VAL A 144 -20.25 -4.92 8.90
N PHE A 145 -19.25 -4.60 8.07
CA PHE A 145 -18.12 -5.48 7.79
C PHE A 145 -17.02 -5.48 8.88
N GLY A 146 -17.24 -4.81 10.01
CA GLY A 146 -16.39 -4.88 11.19
C GLY A 146 -15.31 -3.80 11.30
N ALA A 147 -15.41 -2.71 10.53
CA ALA A 147 -14.50 -1.57 10.71
C ALA A 147 -14.85 -0.78 11.98
N ASP A 148 -13.92 -0.67 12.93
CA ASP A 148 -14.08 0.17 14.13
C ASP A 148 -14.06 1.67 13.79
N LEU A 149 -13.32 2.05 12.74
CA LEU A 149 -13.18 3.42 12.26
C LEU A 149 -13.31 3.48 10.74
N VAL A 150 -14.05 4.47 10.25
CA VAL A 150 -14.21 4.74 8.81
C VAL A 150 -14.15 6.23 8.52
N GLY A 151 -13.21 6.61 7.66
CA GLY A 151 -13.02 7.97 7.16
C GLY A 151 -13.13 8.02 5.64
N ILE A 152 -13.52 9.17 5.12
CA ILE A 152 -13.55 9.44 3.68
C ILE A 152 -12.77 10.73 3.45
N CYS A 153 -11.85 10.71 2.49
CA CYS A 153 -11.07 11.86 2.06
C CYS A 153 -11.04 11.94 0.53
N ALA A 154 -10.59 13.08 0.01
CA ALA A 154 -10.29 13.20 -1.42
C ALA A 154 -9.11 12.28 -1.77
N ASN A 155 -9.16 11.66 -2.94
CA ASN A 155 -8.04 10.90 -3.47
C ASN A 155 -6.86 11.85 -3.76
N ASP A 156 -5.67 11.43 -3.37
CA ASP A 156 -4.43 12.18 -3.56
C ASP A 156 -3.37 11.23 -4.15
N ASP A 157 -3.12 11.40 -5.46
CA ASP A 157 -2.28 10.50 -6.26
C ASP A 157 -0.83 10.42 -5.77
N ARG A 158 -0.38 11.39 -4.95
CA ARG A 158 0.93 11.38 -4.31
C ARG A 158 1.15 10.14 -3.45
N TRP A 159 0.08 9.60 -2.85
CA TRP A 159 0.15 8.44 -1.96
C TRP A 159 -0.05 7.11 -2.68
N LEU A 160 -0.35 7.12 -3.97
CA LEU A 160 -0.41 5.90 -4.77
C LEU A 160 0.98 5.50 -5.20
N TYR A 161 1.36 4.22 -5.04
CA TYR A 161 2.65 3.73 -5.55
C TYR A 161 2.80 4.03 -7.04
N SER A 162 3.95 4.57 -7.46
CA SER A 162 4.23 4.89 -8.87
C SER A 162 4.08 3.66 -9.77
N GLU A 163 4.57 2.52 -9.28
CA GLU A 163 4.56 1.24 -9.98
C GLU A 163 4.28 0.08 -9.01
N ARG A 164 3.78 -1.05 -9.56
CA ARG A 164 3.50 -2.28 -8.82
C ARG A 164 4.70 -3.22 -8.91
N TYR A 165 5.04 -3.94 -7.85
CA TYR A 165 6.08 -4.96 -7.91
C TYR A 165 5.51 -6.34 -8.27
N ALA A 166 6.01 -6.93 -9.36
CA ALA A 166 5.72 -8.30 -9.77
C ALA A 166 6.84 -9.21 -9.24
N ARG A 167 6.55 -9.91 -8.13
CA ARG A 167 7.55 -10.56 -7.27
C ARG A 167 8.18 -11.79 -7.93
N ARG A 168 7.41 -12.61 -8.66
CA ARG A 168 7.93 -13.77 -9.40
C ARG A 168 8.74 -13.34 -10.62
N ALA A 169 8.25 -12.34 -11.35
CA ALA A 169 8.99 -11.77 -12.48
C ALA A 169 10.22 -10.96 -12.07
N LYS A 170 10.36 -10.64 -10.77
CA LYS A 170 11.39 -9.75 -10.19
C LYS A 170 11.54 -8.47 -10.99
N ARG A 171 10.41 -7.88 -11.38
CA ARG A 171 10.39 -6.69 -12.23
C ARG A 171 9.29 -5.77 -11.77
N VAL A 172 9.48 -4.49 -12.04
CA VAL A 172 8.44 -3.52 -11.88
C VAL A 172 7.39 -3.67 -12.99
N ALA A 173 6.14 -3.79 -12.59
CA ALA A 173 4.99 -3.76 -13.47
C ALA A 173 4.35 -2.38 -13.38
N ARG A 174 4.09 -1.75 -14.52
CA ARG A 174 3.22 -0.58 -14.52
C ARG A 174 1.86 -1.02 -14.01
N TRP A 175 1.25 -0.18 -13.18
CA TRP A 175 -0.17 -0.29 -12.92
C TRP A 175 -0.89 -0.25 -14.26
N VAL A 176 -1.43 -1.39 -14.68
CA VAL A 176 -2.52 -1.41 -15.64
C VAL A 176 -3.75 -1.07 -14.82
N TRP A 177 -3.87 0.22 -14.47
CA TRP A 177 -5.20 0.79 -14.43
C TRP A 177 -5.69 0.59 -15.85
N THR A 178 -6.54 -0.40 -16.10
CA THR A 178 -7.38 -0.29 -17.27
C THR A 178 -7.99 1.09 -17.17
N ARG A 179 -7.64 1.98 -18.09
CA ARG A 179 -8.33 3.28 -18.26
C ARG A 179 -9.82 3.11 -18.58
N THR A 180 -10.38 1.92 -18.37
CA THR A 180 -11.79 1.60 -18.14
C THR A 180 -12.11 1.40 -16.65
N TRP A 181 -11.49 2.14 -15.72
CA TRP A 181 -12.28 3.13 -15.00
C TRP A 181 -12.18 4.42 -15.80
N THR A 182 -12.84 4.43 -16.95
CA THR A 182 -13.30 5.68 -17.51
C THR A 182 -14.19 6.28 -16.42
N MET A 183 -13.73 7.37 -15.80
CA MET A 183 -14.58 8.54 -15.51
C MET A 183 -15.14 9.07 -16.84
N SER A 184 -15.81 8.19 -17.58
CA SER A 184 -16.47 8.36 -18.88
C SER A 184 -17.55 7.28 -18.88
N SER A 185 -18.46 7.47 -17.94
CA SER A 185 -19.87 7.05 -17.92
C SER A 185 -20.51 7.32 -16.55
N TRP A 186 -19.78 7.91 -15.59
CA TRP A 186 -20.32 8.21 -14.25
C TRP A 186 -20.37 9.68 -13.85
N TRP A 187 -19.39 10.52 -14.22
CA TRP A 187 -19.45 11.97 -13.96
C TRP A 187 -18.62 12.70 -15.00
N ALA A 188 -19.24 13.19 -16.08
CA ALA A 188 -18.60 14.07 -17.04
C ALA A 188 -19.50 15.25 -17.37
N ARG A 189 -19.48 16.25 -16.49
CA ARG A 189 -19.58 17.65 -16.89
C ARG A 189 -18.46 18.42 -16.19
N PRO A 190 -17.33 18.67 -16.85
CA PRO A 190 -16.41 19.69 -16.39
C PRO A 190 -16.99 21.05 -16.78
N TRP A 191 -17.22 21.87 -15.76
CA TRP A 191 -17.09 23.31 -15.90
C TRP A 191 -15.62 23.59 -16.27
N THR A 192 -15.33 23.73 -17.55
CA THR A 192 -14.35 24.65 -18.18
C THR A 192 -14.01 24.16 -19.58
N THR A 193 -14.27 25.03 -20.53
CA THR A 193 -13.93 24.91 -21.95
C THR A 193 -12.42 25.16 -22.15
N ILE A 194 -11.94 24.75 -23.34
CA ILE A 194 -10.79 25.29 -24.10
C ILE A 194 -9.42 24.61 -23.89
N TRP A 195 -9.10 23.58 -24.71
CA TRP A 195 -8.05 23.60 -25.77
C TRP A 195 -7.60 22.18 -26.19
N SER A 196 -7.55 22.01 -27.51
CA SER A 196 -6.71 21.08 -28.33
C SER A 196 -7.06 19.58 -28.49
N THR A 197 -6.92 19.20 -29.75
CA THR A 197 -7.30 18.01 -30.54
C THR A 197 -6.44 16.74 -30.35
N PRO A 198 -6.85 15.58 -30.92
CA PRO A 198 -6.27 14.27 -30.66
C PRO A 198 -5.15 13.87 -31.64
N CYS A 199 -4.22 12.99 -31.24
CA CYS A 199 -3.35 12.28 -32.18
C CYS A 199 -3.12 10.80 -31.78
N PRO A 200 -3.16 9.84 -32.73
CA PRO A 200 -3.22 8.40 -32.44
C PRO A 200 -1.91 7.62 -32.77
N ARG A 201 -1.86 6.37 -32.28
CA ARG A 201 -1.10 5.18 -32.76
C ARG A 201 0.32 4.87 -32.21
N ARG A 202 0.40 3.58 -31.79
CA ARG A 202 1.51 2.60 -31.88
C ARG A 202 2.77 2.82 -31.04
N CYS A 203 2.81 2.18 -29.87
CA CYS A 203 4.08 1.81 -29.23
C CYS A 203 4.57 0.47 -29.80
N ARG A 204 5.74 0.47 -30.46
CA ARG A 204 6.53 -0.73 -30.76
C ARG A 204 7.45 -1.03 -29.57
N VAL A 205 7.52 -2.30 -29.18
CA VAL A 205 8.43 -2.85 -28.18
C VAL A 205 9.85 -2.94 -28.77
N ARG A 206 10.87 -2.59 -27.98
CA ARG A 206 12.28 -2.88 -28.30
C ARG A 206 12.89 -3.68 -27.13
N PRO A 207 13.46 -4.88 -27.35
CA PRO A 207 14.12 -5.63 -26.29
C PRO A 207 15.56 -5.14 -26.05
N PRO A 208 16.16 -5.42 -24.89
CA PRO A 208 17.47 -4.92 -24.52
C PRO A 208 18.61 -5.86 -24.97
N GLY A 209 19.73 -5.27 -25.38
CA GLY A 209 21.06 -5.86 -25.26
C GLY A 209 21.86 -5.98 -26.56
N SER A 210 22.96 -5.21 -26.65
CA SER A 210 24.32 -5.76 -26.80
C SER A 210 25.32 -4.59 -26.86
N GLY A 211 26.20 -4.53 -25.86
CA GLY A 211 27.27 -3.54 -25.82
C GLY A 211 28.26 -3.69 -26.96
N THR A 212 28.89 -2.57 -27.32
CA THR A 212 30.22 -2.56 -27.92
C THR A 212 31.00 -1.42 -27.29
N ARG A 213 32.16 -1.78 -26.72
CA ARG A 213 33.24 -0.86 -26.35
C ARG A 213 33.53 0.07 -27.53
N ARG A 214 33.83 1.34 -27.25
CA ARG A 214 34.74 2.10 -28.10
C ARG A 214 36.01 2.41 -27.31
N THR A 215 37.11 2.10 -27.98
CA THR A 215 38.50 2.47 -27.73
C THR A 215 38.67 3.95 -27.47
#